data_AF-A0A815SPH7-F1
#
_entry.id   AF-A0A815SPH7-F1
#
_cell.length_a   1.000
_cell.length_b   1.000
_cell.length_c   1.000
_cell.angle_alpha   90.00
_cell.angle_beta   90.00
_cell.angle_gamma   90.00
#
_symmetry.space_group_name_H-M   'P 1'
#
loop_
_entity.id
_entity.type
_entity.pdbx_description
1 polymer ?
#
loop_
_entity_poly.entity_id
_entity_poly.type
_entity_poly.pdbx_seq_one_letter_code
_entity_poly.pdbx_strand_id
1 'polypeptide(L)'
;MSYVQGIGTLAAGVALGVLATSTYLNLWDKRIPANEGALLRFSPDLSTQTIRRLDTNFAVSYDRRTRVPLWTIEHLTRETTTPGNNVDRGNSVFREDNYIHPFFRSTNQDYYGSGFDRGHLIPSADHRHSQESMNNTFFLSNIAPQVGKGFNRDKWAHLERYARALVKHYTGGLWILTGPLYLPRLDPVDNKLYVKYQV
;
A
#
# COMPACT_ATOMS: atom_id res chain seq x y z
N MET A 1 -3.81 43.27 13.31
CA MET A 1 -3.61 42.05 14.12
C MET A 1 -4.67 41.03 13.71
N SER A 2 -4.27 39.98 13.00
CA SER A 2 -4.84 38.61 13.07
C SER A 2 -4.23 37.79 11.93
N TYR A 3 -3.03 37.29 12.16
CA TYR A 3 -2.40 36.25 11.35
C TYR A 3 -3.13 34.94 11.67
N VAL A 4 -3.93 34.42 10.74
CA VAL A 4 -4.44 33.04 10.85
C VAL A 4 -3.38 32.14 10.25
N GLN A 5 -2.58 31.52 11.11
CA GLN A 5 -1.66 30.45 10.72
C GLN A 5 -2.49 29.27 10.20
N GLY A 6 -2.42 29.05 8.89
CA GLY A 6 -2.93 27.83 8.27
C GLY A 6 -2.09 26.64 8.75
N ILE A 7 -2.70 25.75 9.51
CA ILE A 7 -2.15 24.45 9.90
C ILE A 7 -1.93 23.66 8.61
N GLY A 8 -0.67 23.58 8.17
CA GLY A 8 -0.25 22.77 7.03
C GLY A 8 -0.34 21.30 7.39
N THR A 9 -1.44 20.64 6.99
CA THR A 9 -1.57 19.19 7.09
C THR A 9 -0.55 18.53 6.16
N LEU A 10 0.45 17.88 6.74
CA LEU A 10 1.44 17.04 6.05
C LEU A 10 0.74 15.79 5.51
N ALA A 11 0.30 15.85 4.25
CA ALA A 11 -0.13 14.65 3.53
C ALA A 11 1.08 14.00 2.88
N ALA A 12 1.45 12.81 3.34
CA ALA A 12 2.22 11.86 2.53
C ALA A 12 1.41 11.61 1.25
N GLY A 13 1.95 12.01 0.10
CA GLY A 13 1.30 11.76 -1.18
C GLY A 13 1.51 10.30 -1.55
N VAL A 14 0.47 9.47 -1.50
CA VAL A 14 0.54 8.12 -2.09
C VAL A 14 0.38 8.29 -3.60
N ALA A 15 1.36 7.84 -4.39
CA ALA A 15 1.19 7.74 -5.82
C ALA A 15 0.79 6.31 -6.18
N LEU A 16 -0.33 6.18 -6.88
CA LEU A 16 -0.69 4.95 -7.55
C LEU A 16 0.00 4.93 -8.92
N GLY A 17 0.90 3.97 -9.13
CA GLY A 17 1.40 3.64 -10.46
C GLY A 17 0.62 2.43 -10.98
N VAL A 18 -0.46 2.65 -11.72
CA VAL A 18 -1.06 1.55 -12.51
C VAL A 18 -0.14 1.31 -13.71
N LEU A 19 0.88 0.46 -13.54
CA LEU A 19 1.74 0.06 -14.64
C LEU A 19 1.07 -1.07 -15.42
N ALA A 20 0.12 -0.72 -16.29
CA ALA A 20 -0.45 -1.64 -17.26
C ALA A 20 0.50 -1.79 -18.47
N THR A 21 1.69 -2.37 -18.29
CA THR A 21 2.57 -2.71 -19.41
C THR A 21 2.42 -4.21 -19.73
N SER A 22 1.60 -4.49 -20.74
CA SER A 22 1.32 -5.86 -21.23
C SER A 22 2.58 -6.61 -21.67
N THR A 23 3.71 -5.94 -21.89
CA THR A 23 4.94 -6.54 -22.40
C THR A 23 5.90 -7.06 -21.32
N TYR A 24 5.86 -6.58 -20.07
CA TYR A 24 6.83 -6.99 -19.02
C TYR A 24 6.25 -7.99 -18.01
N LEU A 25 4.92 -8.07 -17.88
CA LEU A 25 4.23 -8.92 -16.90
C LEU A 25 3.75 -10.26 -17.46
N ASN A 26 3.84 -10.48 -18.77
CA ASN A 26 3.57 -11.78 -19.42
C ASN A 26 4.51 -12.91 -18.96
N LEU A 27 5.53 -12.62 -18.14
CA LEU A 27 6.43 -13.62 -17.57
C LEU A 27 5.90 -14.25 -16.28
N TRP A 28 4.85 -13.69 -15.66
CA TRP A 28 4.31 -14.19 -14.40
C TRP A 28 3.01 -14.91 -14.73
N ASP A 29 2.93 -16.20 -14.39
CA ASP A 29 1.81 -17.09 -14.71
C ASP A 29 0.54 -16.72 -13.91
N LYS A 30 0.04 -15.50 -14.10
CA LYS A 30 -1.10 -14.89 -13.40
C LYS A 30 -1.00 -14.93 -11.87
N ARG A 31 0.21 -15.01 -11.31
CA ARG A 31 0.48 -15.06 -9.86
C ARG A 31 1.79 -14.39 -9.52
N ILE A 32 1.92 -13.95 -8.26
CA ILE A 32 3.20 -13.49 -7.73
C ILE A 32 4.19 -14.66 -7.69
N PRO A 33 5.41 -14.53 -8.26
CA PRO A 33 6.44 -15.54 -8.17
C PRO A 33 6.76 -15.84 -6.72
N ALA A 34 6.97 -17.12 -6.42
CA ALA A 34 7.53 -17.52 -5.14
C ALA A 34 9.00 -17.07 -4.97
N ASN A 35 9.69 -16.82 -6.08
CA ASN A 35 11.08 -16.36 -6.08
C ASN A 35 11.15 -14.85 -5.86
N GLU A 36 11.66 -14.45 -4.69
CA GLU A 36 11.90 -13.05 -4.33
C GLU A 36 12.80 -12.31 -5.32
N GLY A 37 13.74 -13.01 -5.97
CA GLY A 37 14.62 -12.45 -7.00
C GLY A 37 13.87 -11.84 -8.18
N ALA A 38 12.69 -12.37 -8.52
CA ALA A 38 11.84 -11.81 -9.57
C ALA A 38 11.17 -10.50 -9.13
N LEU A 39 10.96 -10.30 -7.83
CA LEU A 39 10.37 -9.10 -7.23
C LEU A 39 11.41 -7.98 -7.04
N LEU A 40 12.70 -8.30 -6.92
CA LEU A 40 13.79 -7.33 -6.74
C LEU A 40 13.88 -6.28 -7.87
N ARG A 41 13.42 -6.62 -9.08
CA ARG A 41 13.48 -5.72 -10.27
C ARG A 41 12.69 -4.41 -10.12
N PHE A 42 11.76 -4.34 -9.17
CA PHE A 42 10.97 -3.14 -8.90
C PHE A 42 11.59 -2.25 -7.81
N SER A 43 12.79 -2.58 -7.36
CA SER A 43 13.42 -1.97 -6.19
C SER A 43 14.69 -1.21 -6.57
N PRO A 44 14.81 0.08 -6.21
CA PRO A 44 15.99 0.88 -6.51
C PRO A 44 17.17 0.62 -5.56
N ASP A 45 16.93 0.10 -4.34
CA ASP A 45 17.96 -0.22 -3.34
C ASP A 45 17.55 -1.45 -2.50
N LEU A 46 18.40 -2.48 -2.51
CA LEU A 46 18.18 -3.73 -1.79
C LEU A 46 18.57 -3.67 -0.31
N SER A 47 19.42 -2.71 0.08
CA SER A 47 20.05 -2.70 1.39
C SER A 47 19.11 -2.34 2.54
N THR A 48 18.02 -1.63 2.25
CA THR A 48 17.07 -1.12 3.25
C THR A 48 15.75 -1.87 3.28
N GLN A 49 15.45 -2.68 2.26
CA GLN A 49 14.14 -3.27 2.09
C GLN A 49 14.01 -4.73 2.55
N THR A 50 12.78 -5.16 2.74
CA THR A 50 12.41 -6.57 2.95
C THR A 50 11.27 -6.92 2.02
N ILE A 51 11.49 -7.85 1.08
CA ILE A 51 10.44 -8.33 0.19
C ILE A 51 9.72 -9.48 0.89
N ARG A 52 8.39 -9.41 0.92
CA ARG A 52 7.54 -10.44 1.50
C ARG A 52 6.36 -10.72 0.60
N ARG A 53 6.23 -11.98 0.16
CA ARG A 53 5.00 -12.48 -0.45
C ARG A 53 3.99 -12.77 0.65
N LEU A 54 2.91 -12.01 0.69
CA LEU A 54 1.85 -12.15 1.68
C LEU A 54 0.76 -13.12 1.23
N ASP A 55 0.57 -13.26 -0.08
CA ASP A 55 -0.40 -14.15 -0.69
C ASP A 55 0.11 -14.61 -2.07
N THR A 56 -0.57 -15.58 -2.67
CA THR A 56 -0.34 -15.92 -4.06
C THR A 56 -0.57 -14.78 -5.04
N ASN A 57 -1.43 -13.81 -4.70
CA ASN A 57 -1.86 -12.70 -5.55
C ASN A 57 -1.21 -11.36 -5.20
N PHE A 58 -0.51 -11.23 -4.07
CA PHE A 58 0.15 -9.96 -3.73
C PHE A 58 1.41 -10.11 -2.87
N ALA A 59 2.28 -9.11 -3.01
CA ALA A 59 3.54 -8.99 -2.27
C ALA A 59 3.84 -7.53 -1.92
N VAL A 60 4.72 -7.37 -0.95
CA VAL A 60 5.17 -6.07 -0.47
C VAL A 60 6.69 -6.02 -0.50
N SER A 61 7.24 -4.87 -0.91
CA SER A 61 8.59 -4.47 -0.53
C SER A 61 8.49 -3.43 0.59
N TYR A 62 9.03 -3.76 1.75
CA TYR A 62 8.90 -2.99 2.99
C TYR A 62 10.17 -2.18 3.28
N ASP A 63 10.04 -0.87 3.51
CA ASP A 63 11.16 0.00 3.92
C ASP A 63 11.40 -0.14 5.42
N ARG A 64 12.53 -0.76 5.82
CA ARG A 64 12.88 -0.91 7.24
C ARG A 64 13.16 0.42 7.94
N ARG A 65 13.54 1.47 7.19
CA ARG A 65 13.86 2.79 7.73
C ARG A 65 12.60 3.60 8.06
N THR A 66 11.62 3.61 7.15
CA THR A 66 10.37 4.37 7.34
C THR A 66 9.22 3.55 7.91
N ARG A 67 9.39 2.23 8.03
CA ARG A 67 8.42 1.29 8.61
C ARG A 67 7.07 1.24 7.87
N VAL A 68 7.12 1.50 6.56
CA VAL A 68 6.01 1.42 5.61
C VAL A 68 6.46 0.71 4.33
N PRO A 69 5.54 0.22 3.47
CA PRO A 69 5.92 -0.25 2.14
C PRO A 69 6.72 0.80 1.34
N LEU A 70 7.78 0.38 0.64
CA LEU A 70 8.31 1.12 -0.51
C LEU A 70 7.32 1.03 -1.68
N TRP A 71 6.87 -0.19 -1.94
CA TRP A 71 5.85 -0.51 -2.93
C TRP A 71 5.16 -1.81 -2.55
N THR A 72 3.97 -1.96 -3.07
CA THR A 72 3.19 -3.20 -3.05
C THR A 72 2.84 -3.55 -4.48
N ILE A 73 2.66 -4.83 -4.75
CA ILE A 73 2.18 -5.31 -6.03
C ILE A 73 1.06 -6.32 -5.79
N GLU A 74 -0.04 -6.15 -6.52
CA GLU A 74 -1.15 -7.10 -6.53
C GLU A 74 -1.55 -7.48 -7.95
N HIS A 75 -1.96 -8.73 -8.12
CA HIS A 75 -2.72 -9.18 -9.28
C HIS A 75 -4.20 -9.20 -8.92
N LEU A 76 -4.89 -8.14 -9.30
CA LEU A 76 -6.32 -8.01 -9.11
C LEU A 76 -7.04 -8.78 -10.21
N THR A 77 -7.90 -9.73 -9.83
CA THR A 77 -8.72 -10.47 -10.80
C THR A 77 -10.20 -10.42 -10.42
N ARG A 78 -11.06 -10.86 -11.35
CA ARG A 78 -12.48 -11.04 -11.05
C ARG A 78 -12.68 -12.05 -9.92
N GLU A 79 -11.85 -13.10 -9.89
CA GLU A 79 -11.89 -14.12 -8.85
C GLU A 79 -11.54 -13.52 -7.50
N THR A 80 -10.42 -12.79 -7.39
CA THR A 80 -9.96 -12.26 -6.08
C THR A 80 -10.94 -11.27 -5.46
N THR A 81 -11.65 -10.51 -6.31
CA THR A 81 -12.66 -9.51 -5.91
C THR A 81 -14.04 -10.10 -5.64
N THR A 82 -14.29 -11.34 -6.06
CA THR A 82 -15.56 -12.02 -5.81
C THR A 82 -15.60 -12.50 -4.36
N PRO A 83 -16.64 -12.15 -3.57
CA PRO A 83 -16.76 -12.63 -2.20
C PRO A 83 -16.81 -14.16 -2.12
N GLY A 84 -15.91 -14.75 -1.33
CA GLY A 84 -15.96 -16.15 -0.96
C GLY A 84 -17.01 -16.42 0.11
N ASN A 85 -17.31 -17.69 0.34
CA ASN A 85 -18.21 -18.10 1.41
C ASN A 85 -17.63 -17.71 2.79
N ASN A 86 -18.45 -17.12 3.65
CA ASN A 86 -18.08 -16.72 5.02
C ASN A 86 -16.89 -15.74 5.12
N VAL A 87 -16.61 -14.97 4.07
CA VAL A 87 -15.58 -13.93 4.11
C VAL A 87 -16.17 -12.61 4.63
N ASP A 88 -15.72 -12.18 5.80
CA ASP A 88 -16.14 -10.95 6.45
C ASP A 88 -14.94 -10.14 6.91
N ARG A 89 -14.90 -8.87 6.49
CA ARG A 89 -13.90 -7.89 6.90
C ARG A 89 -13.93 -7.63 8.40
N GLY A 90 -15.09 -7.78 9.05
CA GLY A 90 -15.24 -7.65 10.50
C GLY A 90 -14.37 -8.63 11.29
N ASN A 91 -13.99 -9.76 10.69
CA ASN A 91 -13.12 -10.77 11.29
C ASN A 91 -11.61 -10.47 11.12
N SER A 92 -11.26 -9.40 10.39
CA SER A 92 -9.87 -9.04 10.14
C SER A 92 -9.40 -7.94 11.10
N VAL A 93 -8.21 -8.13 11.66
CA VAL A 93 -7.61 -7.24 12.65
C VAL A 93 -6.22 -6.81 12.19
N PHE A 94 -5.93 -5.51 12.28
CA PHE A 94 -4.60 -4.99 12.02
C PHE A 94 -3.57 -5.59 12.99
N ARG A 95 -2.51 -6.18 12.45
CA ARG A 95 -1.52 -6.92 13.24
C ARG A 95 -0.10 -6.69 12.75
N GLU A 96 0.81 -6.71 13.70
CA GLU A 96 2.25 -6.68 13.47
C GLU A 96 2.70 -7.81 12.54
N ASP A 97 3.68 -7.52 11.69
CA ASP A 97 4.30 -8.52 10.81
C ASP A 97 5.53 -9.15 11.49
N ASN A 98 5.37 -10.39 11.95
CA ASN A 98 6.44 -11.13 12.63
C ASN A 98 7.62 -11.52 11.73
N TYR A 99 7.47 -11.43 10.41
CA TYR A 99 8.59 -11.63 9.47
C TYR A 99 9.58 -10.45 9.53
N ILE A 100 9.11 -9.26 9.90
CA ILE A 100 9.95 -8.07 10.05
C ILE A 100 10.57 -8.06 11.45
N HIS A 101 11.89 -7.89 11.51
CA HIS A 101 12.61 -7.77 12.77
C HIS A 101 12.03 -6.63 13.64
N PRO A 102 11.83 -6.81 14.96
CA PRO A 102 11.13 -5.84 15.82
C PRO A 102 11.62 -4.38 15.71
N PHE A 103 12.93 -4.14 15.50
CA PHE A 103 13.48 -2.79 15.36
C PHE A 103 12.92 -1.97 14.18
N PHE A 104 12.44 -2.67 13.15
CA PHE A 104 11.95 -2.08 11.91
C PHE A 104 10.44 -2.25 11.73
N ARG A 105 9.77 -2.86 12.70
CA ARG A 105 8.37 -3.21 12.61
C ARG A 105 7.50 -2.04 13.06
N SER A 106 6.50 -1.69 12.27
CA SER A 106 5.40 -0.83 12.73
C SER A 106 4.43 -1.62 13.61
N THR A 107 3.88 -0.95 14.60
CA THR A 107 2.96 -1.50 15.60
C THR A 107 1.66 -0.71 15.60
N ASN A 108 0.60 -1.30 16.15
CA ASN A 108 -0.67 -0.58 16.27
C ASN A 108 -0.53 0.70 17.13
N GLN A 109 0.43 0.73 18.05
CA GLN A 109 0.69 1.89 18.91
C GLN A 109 1.20 3.10 18.12
N ASP A 110 1.97 2.89 17.05
CA ASP A 110 2.48 3.97 16.19
C ASP A 110 1.34 4.72 15.47
N TYR A 111 0.22 4.05 15.22
CA TYR A 111 -0.96 4.63 14.60
C TYR A 111 -1.97 5.16 15.61
N TYR A 112 -1.97 4.64 16.83
CA TYR A 112 -2.94 5.02 17.85
C TYR A 112 -2.73 6.48 18.28
N GLY A 113 -3.76 7.32 18.09
CA GLY A 113 -3.71 8.73 18.49
C GLY A 113 -2.83 9.62 17.60
N SER A 114 -2.26 9.10 16.50
CA SER A 114 -1.36 9.86 15.61
C SER A 114 -2.08 10.90 14.75
N GLY A 115 -3.41 10.80 14.62
CA GLY A 115 -4.20 11.57 13.67
C GLY A 115 -4.28 10.96 12.26
N PHE A 116 -3.59 9.84 12.02
CA PHE A 116 -3.61 9.12 10.76
C PHE A 116 -4.37 7.79 10.86
N ASP A 117 -5.00 7.40 9.76
CA ASP A 117 -5.54 6.05 9.60
C ASP A 117 -4.42 5.06 9.26
N ARG A 118 -4.68 3.79 9.61
CA ARG A 118 -3.99 2.63 9.03
C ARG A 118 -4.50 2.42 7.60
N GLY A 119 -3.89 3.13 6.65
CA GLY A 119 -4.26 3.09 5.24
C GLY A 119 -3.68 1.88 4.54
N HIS A 120 -4.53 1.09 3.87
CA HIS A 120 -4.09 -0.05 3.08
C HIS A 120 -3.44 0.40 1.78
N LEU A 121 -2.38 -0.28 1.35
CA LEU A 121 -1.84 -0.15 -0.02
C LEU A 121 -2.40 -1.23 -0.95
N ILE A 122 -2.49 -2.46 -0.46
CA ILE A 122 -3.30 -3.54 -1.03
C ILE A 122 -4.65 -3.57 -0.29
N PRO A 123 -5.77 -3.19 -0.91
CA PRO A 123 -7.05 -3.06 -0.23
C PRO A 123 -7.64 -4.42 0.17
N SER A 124 -8.17 -4.55 1.39
CA SER A 124 -8.88 -5.77 1.82
C SER A 124 -10.03 -6.19 0.90
N ALA A 125 -10.67 -5.21 0.23
CA ALA A 125 -11.78 -5.46 -0.69
C ALA A 125 -11.35 -6.06 -2.05
N ASP A 126 -10.05 -6.12 -2.31
CA ASP A 126 -9.47 -6.65 -3.55
C ASP A 126 -9.20 -8.16 -3.45
N HIS A 127 -9.20 -8.69 -2.22
CA HIS A 127 -8.93 -10.09 -1.87
C HIS A 127 -10.04 -10.69 -1.01
N ARG A 128 -11.30 -10.59 -1.48
CA ARG A 128 -12.50 -11.07 -0.77
C ARG A 128 -12.86 -12.52 -1.04
N HIS A 129 -12.15 -13.20 -1.93
CA HIS A 129 -12.33 -14.61 -2.24
C HIS A 129 -11.95 -15.56 -1.09
N SER A 130 -11.07 -15.12 -0.18
CA SER A 130 -10.59 -15.91 0.96
C SER A 130 -10.41 -15.03 2.19
N GLN A 131 -10.90 -15.51 3.35
CA GLN A 131 -10.71 -14.81 4.62
C GLN A 131 -9.22 -14.71 4.98
N GLU A 132 -8.42 -15.72 4.65
CA GLU A 132 -6.98 -15.69 4.87
C GLU A 132 -6.30 -14.61 4.02
N SER A 133 -6.65 -14.55 2.73
CA SER A 133 -6.11 -13.54 1.81
C SER A 133 -6.45 -12.13 2.27
N MET A 134 -7.71 -11.90 2.68
CA MET A 134 -8.15 -10.65 3.30
C MET A 134 -7.36 -10.36 4.58
N ASN A 135 -7.23 -11.32 5.50
CA ASN A 135 -6.49 -11.12 6.75
C ASN A 135 -5.03 -10.75 6.50
N ASN A 136 -4.42 -11.25 5.43
CA ASN A 136 -3.06 -10.91 5.05
C ASN A 136 -2.90 -9.46 4.59
N THR A 137 -3.96 -8.79 4.12
CA THR A 137 -3.91 -7.35 3.82
C THR A 137 -3.84 -6.49 5.09
N PHE A 138 -4.17 -7.04 6.26
CA PHE A 138 -4.16 -6.32 7.55
C PHE A 138 -2.81 -6.41 8.28
N PHE A 139 -1.79 -7.05 7.70
CA PHE A 139 -0.44 -6.90 8.22
C PHE A 139 0.02 -5.44 8.11
N LEU A 140 0.58 -4.89 9.19
CA LEU A 140 1.07 -3.51 9.21
C LEU A 140 2.21 -3.27 8.20
N SER A 141 2.85 -4.33 7.70
CA SER A 141 3.78 -4.23 6.58
C SER A 141 3.12 -3.82 5.26
N ASN A 142 1.80 -3.88 5.11
CA ASN A 142 1.01 -3.36 3.98
C ASN A 142 0.41 -1.95 4.26
N ILE A 143 0.71 -1.35 5.40
CA ILE A 143 0.04 -0.14 5.88
C ILE A 143 0.97 1.06 5.83
N ALA A 144 0.42 2.20 5.44
CA ALA A 144 1.07 3.51 5.62
C ALA A 144 0.12 4.48 6.33
N PRO A 145 0.65 5.48 7.05
CA PRO A 145 -0.16 6.57 7.61
C PRO A 145 -0.86 7.33 6.49
N GLN A 146 -2.18 7.35 6.53
CA GLN A 146 -3.00 8.09 5.57
C GLN A 146 -3.92 9.07 6.29
N VAL A 147 -4.13 10.25 5.69
CA VAL A 147 -5.17 11.17 6.16
C VAL A 147 -6.52 10.45 6.08
N GLY A 148 -7.28 10.41 7.19
CA GLY A 148 -8.52 9.65 7.25
C GLY A 148 -9.63 10.23 6.37
N LYS A 149 -10.31 11.26 6.88
CA LYS A 149 -11.36 11.98 6.15
C LYS A 149 -10.76 12.81 5.02
N GLY A 150 -11.36 12.77 3.84
CA GLY A 150 -10.93 13.48 2.64
C GLY A 150 -9.92 12.70 1.78
N PHE A 151 -9.29 11.65 2.32
CA PHE A 151 -8.31 10.84 1.59
C PHE A 151 -8.58 9.33 1.71
N ASN A 152 -8.10 8.64 2.75
CA ASN A 152 -8.23 7.17 2.89
C ASN A 152 -9.68 6.70 2.73
N ARG A 153 -10.59 7.34 3.47
CA ARG A 153 -12.01 6.96 3.53
C ARG A 153 -12.83 7.46 2.32
N ASP A 154 -12.25 8.33 1.50
CA ASP A 154 -12.91 9.03 0.41
C ASP A 154 -12.15 8.84 -0.92
N LYS A 155 -11.27 9.78 -1.29
CA LYS A 155 -10.62 9.81 -2.62
C LYS A 155 -9.81 8.54 -2.92
N TRP A 156 -9.12 8.01 -1.92
CA TRP A 156 -8.38 6.76 -2.05
C TRP A 156 -9.33 5.58 -2.25
N ALA A 157 -10.34 5.43 -1.39
CA ALA A 157 -11.38 4.42 -1.54
C ALA A 157 -12.14 4.50 -2.88
N HIS A 158 -12.26 5.69 -3.49
CA HIS A 158 -12.84 5.85 -4.83
C HIS A 158 -11.94 5.25 -5.91
N LEU A 159 -10.63 5.47 -5.81
CA LEU A 159 -9.64 4.93 -6.74
C LEU A 159 -9.58 3.40 -6.65
N GLU A 160 -9.59 2.84 -5.45
CA GLU A 160 -9.67 1.39 -5.22
C GLU A 160 -10.96 0.80 -5.84
N ARG A 161 -12.11 1.45 -5.63
CA ARG A 161 -13.38 1.03 -6.26
C ARG A 161 -13.31 1.08 -7.78
N TYR A 162 -12.64 2.07 -8.34
CA TYR A 162 -12.44 2.18 -9.78
C TYR A 162 -11.58 1.03 -10.33
N ALA A 163 -10.47 0.68 -9.66
CA ALA A 163 -9.66 -0.48 -10.04
C ALA A 163 -10.47 -1.80 -10.04
N ARG A 164 -11.28 -2.02 -9.00
CA ARG A 164 -12.23 -3.16 -8.94
C ARG A 164 -13.31 -3.12 -10.02
N ALA A 165 -13.75 -1.94 -10.46
CA ALA A 165 -14.67 -1.84 -11.58
C ALA A 165 -13.98 -2.20 -12.90
N LEU A 166 -12.75 -1.71 -13.11
CA LEU A 166 -11.95 -1.99 -14.30
C LEU A 166 -11.68 -3.47 -14.48
N VAL A 167 -11.36 -4.23 -13.42
CA VAL A 167 -11.04 -5.67 -13.54
C VAL A 167 -12.17 -6.49 -14.18
N LYS A 168 -13.41 -6.01 -14.11
CA LYS A 168 -14.55 -6.64 -14.80
C LYS A 168 -14.42 -6.58 -16.33
N HIS A 169 -13.64 -5.66 -16.87
CA HIS A 169 -13.43 -5.50 -18.31
C HIS A 169 -12.17 -6.21 -18.83
N TYR A 170 -11.25 -6.64 -17.96
CA TYR A 170 -9.99 -7.29 -18.36
C TYR A 170 -9.95 -8.76 -17.92
N THR A 171 -9.99 -9.69 -18.88
CA THR A 171 -10.00 -11.14 -18.62
C THR A 171 -8.70 -11.66 -18.00
N GLY A 172 -7.58 -10.99 -18.23
CA GLY A 172 -6.28 -11.30 -17.62
C GLY A 172 -6.06 -10.72 -16.22
N GLY A 173 -7.03 -9.96 -15.69
CA GLY A 173 -6.87 -9.17 -14.47
C GLY A 173 -6.04 -7.89 -14.68
N LEU A 174 -5.74 -7.21 -13.58
CA LEU A 174 -4.94 -6.00 -13.52
C LEU A 174 -3.76 -6.22 -12.59
N TRP A 175 -2.58 -5.74 -12.99
CA TRP A 175 -1.44 -5.62 -12.11
C TRP A 175 -1.39 -4.19 -11.59
N ILE A 176 -1.38 -4.04 -10.27
CA ILE A 176 -1.43 -2.74 -9.61
C ILE A 176 -0.20 -2.62 -8.71
N LEU A 177 0.51 -1.51 -8.86
CA LEU A 177 1.62 -1.13 -7.97
C LEU A 177 1.22 0.10 -7.17
N THR A 178 1.29 -0.02 -5.85
CA THR A 178 0.93 1.07 -4.92
C THR A 178 2.10 1.37 -3.98
N GLY A 179 2.43 2.64 -3.76
CA GLY A 179 3.50 3.05 -2.85
C GLY A 179 3.36 4.48 -2.33
N PRO A 180 3.90 4.80 -1.15
CA PRO A 180 3.96 6.17 -0.64
C PRO A 180 5.07 6.95 -1.35
N LEU A 181 4.88 8.27 -1.54
CA LEU A 181 5.92 9.18 -2.00
C LEU A 181 6.20 10.29 -0.97
N TYR A 182 7.48 10.65 -0.89
CA TYR A 182 7.99 11.75 -0.08
C TYR A 182 8.54 12.82 -1.03
N LEU A 183 7.67 13.69 -1.52
CA LEU A 183 8.00 14.65 -2.59
C LEU A 183 8.66 15.91 -2.04
N PRO A 184 9.68 16.45 -2.74
CA PRO A 184 10.29 17.72 -2.35
C PRO A 184 9.31 18.88 -2.54
N ARG A 185 9.42 19.89 -1.67
CA ARG A 185 8.72 21.16 -1.80
C ARG A 185 9.72 22.30 -1.73
N LEU A 186 9.46 23.33 -2.52
CA LEU A 186 10.24 24.57 -2.48
C LEU A 186 9.92 25.30 -1.18
N ASP A 187 10.95 25.59 -0.39
CA ASP A 187 10.82 26.41 0.81
C ASP A 187 10.82 27.89 0.41
N PRO A 188 9.77 28.66 0.74
CA PRO A 188 9.66 30.06 0.31
C PRO A 188 10.66 30.98 1.02
N VAL A 189 11.33 30.52 2.08
CA VAL A 189 12.28 31.35 2.84
C VAL A 189 13.65 31.41 2.16
N ASP A 190 14.17 30.26 1.73
CA ASP A 190 15.53 30.16 1.16
C ASP A 190 15.57 29.66 -0.29
N ASN A 191 14.41 29.40 -0.88
CA ASN A 191 14.23 28.96 -2.26
C ASN A 191 14.94 27.62 -2.59
N LYS A 192 15.11 26.74 -1.60
CA LYS A 192 15.65 25.38 -1.78
C LYS A 192 14.56 24.30 -1.69
N LEU A 193 14.85 23.14 -2.26
CA LEU A 193 13.97 21.98 -2.19
C LEU A 193 14.23 21.16 -0.92
N TYR A 194 13.17 20.89 -0.16
CA TYR A 194 13.22 20.03 1.02
C TYR A 194 12.18 18.92 0.94
N VAL A 195 12.57 17.73 1.40
CA VAL A 195 11.63 16.66 1.71
C VAL A 195 11.39 16.69 3.21
N LYS A 196 10.14 16.98 3.62
CA LYS A 196 9.71 17.04 5.03
C LYS A 196 8.51 16.11 5.21
N TYR A 197 8.57 15.23 6.20
CA TYR A 197 7.48 14.35 6.60
C TYR A 197 7.51 14.14 8.12
N GLN A 198 6.36 13.82 8.69
CA GLN A 198 6.25 13.49 10.11
C GLN A 198 6.81 12.08 10.36
N VAL A 199 7.56 11.91 11.44
CA VAL A 199 8.10 10.63 11.92
C VAL A 199 7.47 10.26 13.25
#